data_AF-A0A9P9BKZ3-F1
#
_entry.id   AF-A0A9P9BKZ3-F1
#
_cell.length_a   1.000
_cell.length_b   1.000
_cell.length_c   1.000
_cell.angle_alpha   90.00
_cell.angle_beta   90.00
_cell.angle_gamma   90.00
#
_symmetry.space_group_name_H-M   'P 1'
#
loop_
_entity.id
_entity.type
_entity.pdbx_description
1 polymer ?
#
loop_
_entity_poly.entity_id
_entity_poly.type
_entity_poly.pdbx_seq_one_letter_code
_entity_poly.pdbx_strand_id
1 'polypeptide(L)'
;MASEAMCVLGDADAGKKTLTWHLVFTCGASLPEIAPIEKSRVCDYRGIATLYRQQGRPVSFYGPSAQYTITDIPGNADVALWAVDASADDYGACSSQRLASLLSFGKLRVEEQLIIIATKMDLTNWSETVFAQVAHSFAKIKPAQSK
;
A
#
# COMPACT_ATOMS: atom_id res chain seq x y z
N MET A 1 3.94 -19.34 -11.31
CA MET A 1 3.42 -18.10 -10.72
C MET A 1 4.26 -16.96 -11.25
N ALA A 2 3.62 -15.90 -11.76
CA ALA A 2 4.33 -14.68 -12.13
C ALA A 2 4.91 -14.02 -10.88
N SER A 3 5.97 -13.24 -11.04
CA SER A 3 6.58 -12.43 -9.98
C SER A 3 6.52 -10.98 -10.41
N GLU A 4 5.83 -10.16 -9.64
CA GLU A 4 5.60 -8.74 -9.92
C GLU A 4 6.18 -7.88 -8.79
N ALA A 5 6.74 -6.73 -9.16
CA ALA A 5 7.19 -5.71 -8.23
C ALA A 5 6.03 -4.78 -7.89
N MET A 6 5.82 -4.55 -6.59
CA MET A 6 4.77 -3.68 -6.09
C MET A 6 5.35 -2.56 -5.23
N CYS A 7 4.90 -1.33 -5.43
CA CYS A 7 5.24 -0.20 -4.56
C CYS A 7 4.02 0.25 -3.74
N VAL A 8 4.26 0.67 -2.49
CA VAL A 8 3.21 1.23 -1.62
C VAL A 8 3.55 2.69 -1.33
N LEU A 9 2.72 3.59 -1.86
CA LEU A 9 2.86 5.04 -1.86
C LEU A 9 1.68 5.69 -1.14
N GLY A 10 1.70 7.02 -1.03
CA GLY A 10 0.73 7.80 -0.27
C GLY A 10 1.36 8.77 0.72
N ASP A 11 0.52 9.52 1.42
CA ASP A 11 0.96 10.61 2.30
C ASP A 11 1.67 10.13 3.57
N ALA A 12 2.33 11.08 4.24
CA ALA A 12 2.80 10.85 5.60
C ALA A 12 1.60 10.43 6.47
N ASP A 13 1.82 9.41 7.29
CA ASP A 13 0.79 8.82 8.17
C ASP A 13 -0.44 8.17 7.51
N ALA A 14 -0.48 8.03 6.18
CA ALA A 14 -1.53 7.27 5.47
C ALA A 14 -1.46 5.74 5.69
N GLY A 15 -0.82 5.26 6.75
CA GLY A 15 -0.80 3.83 7.09
C GLY A 15 0.04 2.92 6.18
N LYS A 16 0.83 3.45 5.23
CA LYS A 16 1.61 2.65 4.25
C LYS A 16 2.38 1.45 4.83
N LYS A 17 3.14 1.69 5.91
CA LYS A 17 3.94 0.64 6.57
C LYS A 17 3.03 -0.43 7.17
N THR A 18 1.99 -0.01 7.88
CA THR A 18 0.99 -0.91 8.47
C THR A 18 0.34 -1.78 7.39
N LEU A 19 -0.12 -1.16 6.29
CA LEU A 19 -0.70 -1.87 5.15
C LEU A 19 0.27 -2.90 4.55
N THR A 20 1.50 -2.49 4.27
CA THR A 20 2.54 -3.36 3.69
C THR A 20 2.78 -4.58 4.56
N TRP A 21 3.00 -4.38 5.85
CA TRP A 21 3.30 -5.49 6.77
C TRP A 21 2.09 -6.33 7.09
N HIS A 22 0.88 -5.77 7.04
CA HIS A 22 -0.35 -6.56 7.15
C HIS A 22 -0.49 -7.53 5.98
N LEU A 23 -0.25 -7.08 4.74
CA LEU A 23 -0.27 -7.95 3.56
C LEU A 23 0.80 -9.04 3.61
N VAL A 24 2.04 -8.67 3.98
CA VAL A 24 3.14 -9.63 4.11
C VAL A 24 2.89 -10.64 5.22
N PHE A 25 2.36 -10.20 6.35
CA PHE A 25 2.06 -11.09 7.47
C PHE A 25 0.90 -12.05 7.14
N THR A 26 -0.21 -11.53 6.61
CA THR A 26 -1.42 -12.33 6.35
C THR A 26 -1.29 -13.23 5.12
N CYS A 27 -0.60 -12.76 4.07
CA CYS A 27 -0.56 -13.44 2.76
C CYS A 27 0.84 -13.89 2.32
N GLY A 28 1.89 -13.53 3.06
CA GLY A 28 3.28 -13.88 2.73
C GLY A 28 3.95 -14.84 3.69
N ALA A 29 3.44 -14.96 4.92
CA ALA A 29 4.04 -15.80 5.96
C ALA A 29 3.39 -17.19 5.99
N SER A 30 4.20 -18.24 6.01
CA SER A 30 3.69 -19.59 6.30
C SER A 30 3.49 -19.78 7.82
N LEU A 31 2.62 -20.73 8.24
CA LEU A 31 2.34 -20.97 9.68
C LEU A 31 3.60 -21.16 10.55
N PRO A 32 4.65 -21.91 10.11
CA PRO A 32 5.91 -22.01 10.85
C PRO A 32 6.65 -20.68 11.02
N GLU A 33 6.40 -19.71 10.14
CA GLU A 33 7.07 -18.40 10.11
C GLU A 33 6.33 -17.36 10.95
N ILE A 34 5.02 -17.55 11.15
CA ILE A 34 4.19 -16.74 12.04
C ILE A 34 4.43 -17.15 13.51
N ALA A 35 4.68 -18.42 13.78
CA ALA A 35 4.82 -18.95 15.14
C ALA A 35 5.91 -18.24 16.01
N PRO A 36 7.10 -17.87 15.49
CA PRO A 36 8.07 -17.07 16.25
C PRO A 36 7.60 -15.65 16.52
N ILE A 37 6.84 -15.05 15.59
CA ILE A 37 6.29 -13.69 15.72
C ILE A 37 5.25 -13.69 16.84
N GLU A 38 4.31 -14.64 16.82
CA GLU A 38 3.30 -14.80 17.87
C GLU A 38 3.95 -15.08 19.24
N LYS A 39 4.97 -15.95 19.28
CA LYS A 39 5.71 -16.27 20.51
C LYS A 39 6.52 -15.08 21.04
N SER A 40 7.02 -14.22 20.16
CA SER A 40 7.81 -13.04 20.54
C SER A 40 6.98 -11.93 21.20
N ARG A 41 5.64 -12.08 21.30
CA ARG A 41 4.70 -11.05 21.79
C ARG A 41 4.84 -9.71 21.05
N VAL A 42 5.32 -9.74 19.82
CA VAL A 42 5.34 -8.57 18.95
C VAL A 42 3.89 -8.30 18.56
N CYS A 43 3.30 -7.28 19.17
CA CYS A 43 1.90 -6.91 18.96
C CYS A 43 1.72 -5.86 17.86
N ASP A 44 2.81 -5.39 17.23
CA ASP A 44 2.76 -4.34 16.22
C ASP A 44 3.48 -4.71 14.91
N TYR A 45 3.01 -4.11 13.82
CA TYR A 45 3.59 -4.34 12.50
C TYR A 45 5.04 -3.85 12.37
N ARG A 46 5.50 -2.97 13.28
CA ARG A 46 6.90 -2.50 13.29
C ARG A 46 7.86 -3.56 13.80
N GLY A 47 7.49 -4.32 14.82
CA GLY A 47 8.28 -5.46 15.28
C GLY A 47 8.32 -6.58 14.24
N ILE A 48 7.20 -6.84 13.55
CA ILE A 48 7.14 -7.83 12.45
C ILE A 48 8.14 -7.45 11.35
N ALA A 49 8.15 -6.18 10.96
CA ALA A 49 9.09 -5.64 9.98
C ALA A 49 10.55 -5.88 10.36
N THR A 50 10.87 -5.72 11.65
CA THR A 50 12.23 -5.87 12.18
C THR A 50 12.68 -7.31 12.11
N LEU A 51 11.82 -8.26 12.52
CA LEU A 51 12.10 -9.70 12.45
C LEU A 51 12.31 -10.18 11.01
N TYR A 52 11.46 -9.76 10.07
CA TYR A 52 11.59 -10.11 8.66
C TYR A 52 12.93 -9.65 8.07
N ARG A 53 13.34 -8.41 8.37
CA ARG A 53 14.63 -7.87 7.93
C ARG A 53 15.82 -8.59 8.56
N GLN A 54 15.77 -8.90 9.85
CA GLN A 54 16.84 -9.63 10.55
C GLN A 54 17.05 -11.03 9.96
N GLN A 55 15.99 -11.66 9.46
CA GLN A 55 16.04 -12.97 8.82
C GLN A 55 16.46 -12.90 7.34
N GLY A 56 16.78 -11.71 6.81
CA GLY A 56 17.20 -11.52 5.42
C GLY A 56 16.11 -11.87 4.40
N ARG A 57 14.83 -11.82 4.81
CA ARG A 57 13.72 -12.26 3.97
C ARG A 57 13.28 -11.17 3.01
N PRO A 58 12.89 -11.54 1.77
CA PRO A 58 12.23 -10.60 0.88
C PRO A 58 10.90 -10.17 1.49
N VAL A 59 10.59 -8.88 1.35
CA VAL A 59 9.29 -8.34 1.74
C VAL A 59 8.33 -8.65 0.60
N SER A 60 7.71 -9.82 0.65
CA SER A 60 6.82 -10.31 -0.43
C SER A 60 5.59 -11.03 0.11
N PHE A 61 4.53 -11.09 -0.68
CA PHE A 61 3.32 -11.85 -0.38
C PHE A 61 2.75 -12.52 -1.63
N TYR A 62 1.91 -13.54 -1.45
CA TYR A 62 1.25 -14.23 -2.55
C TYR A 62 -0.15 -13.68 -2.77
N GLY A 63 -0.42 -13.25 -4.00
CA GLY A 63 -1.78 -13.01 -4.50
C GLY A 63 -2.29 -14.23 -5.30
N PRO A 64 -3.54 -14.19 -5.77
CA PRO A 64 -4.13 -15.29 -6.55
C PRO A 64 -3.41 -15.58 -7.88
N SER A 65 -2.86 -14.54 -8.53
CA SER A 65 -2.25 -14.61 -9.86
C SER A 65 -0.71 -14.57 -9.85
N ALA A 66 -0.12 -13.88 -8.87
CA ALA A 66 1.30 -13.60 -8.82
C ALA A 66 1.82 -13.52 -7.38
N GLN A 67 3.14 -13.66 -7.24
CA GLN A 67 3.86 -13.25 -6.05
C GLN A 67 4.25 -11.78 -6.20
N TYR A 68 3.96 -10.97 -5.19
CA TYR A 68 4.27 -9.55 -5.15
C TYR A 68 5.46 -9.29 -4.25
N THR A 69 6.53 -8.70 -4.81
CA THR A 69 7.68 -8.24 -4.03
C THR A 69 7.60 -6.73 -3.82
N ILE A 70 7.63 -6.29 -2.57
CA ILE A 70 7.55 -4.88 -2.22
C ILE A 70 8.88 -4.19 -2.55
N THR A 71 8.80 -3.11 -3.32
CA THR A 71 9.93 -2.24 -3.68
C THR A 71 9.71 -0.82 -3.16
N ASP A 72 10.78 -0.22 -2.64
CA ASP A 72 10.82 1.19 -2.28
C ASP A 72 11.11 2.11 -3.49
N ILE A 73 11.40 1.53 -4.67
CA ILE A 73 11.73 2.25 -5.91
C ILE A 73 10.49 2.24 -6.82
N PRO A 74 9.75 3.35 -6.94
CA PRO A 74 8.48 3.37 -7.68
C PRO A 74 8.63 3.15 -9.18
N GLY A 75 9.80 3.50 -9.75
CA GLY A 75 10.06 3.35 -11.19
C GLY A 75 10.30 1.91 -11.66
N ASN A 76 10.41 0.96 -10.73
CA ASN A 76 10.61 -0.47 -11.02
C ASN A 76 9.38 -1.31 -10.61
N ALA A 77 8.23 -0.67 -10.37
CA ALA A 77 7.03 -1.35 -9.90
C ALA A 77 6.04 -1.57 -11.04
N ASP A 78 5.61 -2.81 -11.20
CA ASP A 78 4.53 -3.19 -12.13
C ASP A 78 3.18 -2.70 -11.58
N VAL A 79 3.00 -2.82 -10.25
CA VAL A 79 1.79 -2.39 -9.54
C VAL A 79 2.12 -1.31 -8.49
N ALA A 80 1.28 -0.28 -8.42
CA ALA A 80 1.38 0.75 -7.38
C ALA A 80 0.11 0.79 -6.53
N LEU A 81 0.29 0.72 -5.22
CA LEU A 81 -0.77 1.01 -4.24
C LEU A 81 -0.59 2.43 -3.74
N TRP A 82 -1.65 3.25 -3.78
CA TRP A 82 -1.67 4.58 -3.19
C TRP A 82 -2.58 4.59 -1.96
N ALA A 83 -1.98 4.62 -0.77
CA ALA A 83 -2.69 4.69 0.49
C ALA A 83 -3.14 6.13 0.79
N VAL A 84 -4.41 6.26 1.18
CA VAL A 84 -5.07 7.52 1.54
C VAL A 84 -5.61 7.38 2.95
N ASP A 85 -5.38 8.36 3.81
CA ASP A 85 -6.02 8.41 5.13
C ASP A 85 -7.47 8.87 4.98
N ALA A 86 -8.43 7.99 5.21
CA ALA A 86 -9.86 8.33 5.12
C ALA A 86 -10.36 9.13 6.32
N SER A 87 -9.61 9.13 7.42
CA SER A 87 -9.96 9.88 8.63
C SER A 87 -9.51 11.35 8.58
N ALA A 88 -8.76 11.73 7.55
CA ALA A 88 -8.36 13.12 7.35
C ALA A 88 -9.55 14.01 6.98
N ASP A 89 -9.56 15.23 7.52
CA ASP A 89 -10.65 16.20 7.35
C ASP A 89 -10.88 16.63 5.88
N ASP A 90 -9.88 16.45 5.01
CA ASP A 90 -9.91 16.86 3.61
C ASP A 90 -10.42 15.76 2.67
N TYR A 91 -10.79 14.59 3.21
CA TYR A 91 -11.29 13.43 2.45
C TYR A 91 -10.39 13.08 1.26
N GLY A 92 -9.07 13.16 1.46
CA GLY A 92 -8.08 12.80 0.46
C GLY A 92 -7.88 13.82 -0.67
N ALA A 93 -8.43 15.03 -0.56
CA ALA A 93 -8.27 16.07 -1.58
C ALA A 93 -6.80 16.52 -1.77
N CYS A 94 -6.04 16.74 -0.69
CA CYS A 94 -4.61 17.04 -0.79
C CYS A 94 -3.82 15.84 -1.32
N SER A 95 -4.22 14.64 -0.91
CA SER A 95 -3.61 13.38 -1.35
C SER A 95 -3.75 13.19 -2.86
N SER A 96 -4.94 13.44 -3.39
CA SER A 96 -5.25 13.29 -4.81
C SER A 96 -4.47 14.30 -5.66
N GLN A 97 -4.33 15.55 -5.19
CA GLN A 97 -3.51 16.58 -5.85
C GLN A 97 -2.02 16.19 -5.90
N ARG A 98 -1.50 15.60 -4.81
CA ARG A 98 -0.12 15.13 -4.75
C ARG A 98 0.13 13.97 -5.70
N LEU A 99 -0.79 13.00 -5.75
CA LEU A 99 -0.74 11.91 -6.72
C LEU A 99 -0.79 12.42 -8.16
N ALA A 100 -1.73 13.32 -8.47
CA ALA A 100 -1.86 13.93 -9.79
C ALA A 100 -0.56 14.64 -10.23
N SER A 101 0.11 15.31 -9.28
CA SER A 101 1.42 15.93 -9.52
C SER A 101 2.50 14.89 -9.82
N LEU A 102 2.58 13.80 -9.05
CA LEU A 102 3.58 12.74 -9.29
C LEU A 102 3.42 12.04 -10.64
N LEU A 103 2.17 11.84 -11.06
CA LEU A 103 1.83 11.28 -12.38
C LEU A 103 2.22 12.24 -13.51
N SER A 104 1.92 13.55 -13.37
CA SER A 104 2.24 14.54 -14.40
C SER A 104 3.74 14.78 -14.56
N PHE A 105 4.51 14.68 -13.47
CA PHE A 105 5.98 14.74 -13.52
C PHE A 105 6.65 13.44 -13.99
N GLY A 106 5.89 12.39 -14.30
CA GLY A 106 6.42 11.09 -14.72
C GLY A 106 7.29 10.41 -13.66
N LYS A 107 7.19 10.84 -12.39
CA LYS A 107 7.91 10.25 -11.24
C LYS A 107 7.30 8.92 -10.81
N LEU A 108 6.04 8.70 -11.18
CA LEU A 108 5.35 7.44 -11.01
C LEU A 108 5.00 6.92 -12.41
N ARG A 109 5.79 5.97 -12.89
CA ARG A 109 5.50 5.20 -14.11
C ARG A 109 4.86 3.90 -13.65
N VAL A 110 3.56 3.94 -13.40
CA VAL A 110 2.83 2.68 -13.22
C VAL A 110 2.54 2.19 -14.61
N GLU A 111 3.45 1.38 -15.15
CA GLU A 111 3.35 0.90 -16.52
C GLU A 111 2.13 -0.03 -16.69
N GLU A 112 1.65 -0.65 -15.60
CA GLU A 112 0.52 -1.58 -15.64
C GLU A 112 -0.69 -1.18 -14.77
N GLN A 113 -0.55 -0.98 -13.44
CA GLN A 113 -1.73 -0.80 -12.58
C GLN A 113 -1.57 0.04 -11.31
N LEU A 114 -2.34 1.13 -11.19
CA LEU A 114 -2.45 1.97 -9.98
C LEU A 114 -3.76 1.68 -9.22
N ILE A 115 -3.66 1.37 -7.93
CA ILE A 115 -4.80 1.08 -7.05
C ILE A 115 -4.82 2.09 -5.90
N ILE A 116 -5.96 2.74 -5.69
CA ILE A 116 -6.16 3.65 -4.55
C ILE A 116 -6.75 2.86 -3.37
N ILE A 117 -6.17 3.02 -2.18
CA ILE A 117 -6.60 2.33 -0.97
C ILE A 117 -6.97 3.35 0.09
N ALA A 118 -8.24 3.38 0.49
CA ALA A 118 -8.71 4.12 1.64
C ALA A 118 -8.34 3.36 2.94
N THR A 119 -7.39 3.91 3.68
CA THR A 119 -6.90 3.38 4.97
C THR A 119 -7.58 4.09 6.14
N LYS A 120 -7.50 3.50 7.35
CA LYS A 120 -8.09 4.03 8.59
C LYS A 120 -9.62 4.23 8.57
N MET A 121 -10.33 3.47 7.72
CA MET A 121 -11.80 3.48 7.66
C MET A 121 -12.47 3.06 8.98
N ASP A 122 -11.75 2.33 9.83
CA ASP A 122 -12.18 2.01 11.19
C ASP A 122 -12.37 3.26 12.07
N LEU A 123 -11.54 4.29 11.88
CA LEU A 123 -11.69 5.58 12.59
C LEU A 123 -12.90 6.39 12.10
N THR A 124 -13.40 6.08 10.91
CA THR A 124 -14.59 6.72 10.33
C THR A 124 -15.83 5.86 10.55
N ASN A 125 -15.76 4.85 11.42
CA ASN A 125 -16.79 3.85 11.66
C ASN A 125 -17.34 3.22 10.36
N TRP A 126 -16.45 2.98 9.39
CA TRP A 126 -16.77 2.39 8.10
C TRP A 126 -17.85 3.16 7.31
N SER A 127 -17.92 4.49 7.49
CA SER A 127 -18.88 5.34 6.79
C SER A 127 -18.75 5.26 5.26
N GLU A 128 -19.84 4.82 4.61
CA GLU A 128 -19.98 4.81 3.15
C GLU A 128 -19.83 6.21 2.56
N THR A 129 -20.37 7.23 3.23
CA THR A 129 -20.28 8.63 2.78
C THR A 129 -18.83 9.11 2.75
N VAL A 130 -18.04 8.78 3.77
CA VAL A 130 -16.62 9.16 3.81
C VAL A 130 -15.85 8.44 2.70
N PHE A 131 -16.10 7.14 2.51
CA PHE A 131 -15.49 6.38 1.42
C PHE A 131 -15.84 6.99 0.05
N ALA A 132 -17.11 7.35 -0.18
CA ALA A 132 -17.56 7.95 -1.43
C ALA A 132 -16.89 9.32 -1.69
N GLN A 133 -16.70 10.13 -0.64
CA GLN A 133 -15.97 11.40 -0.74
C GLN A 133 -14.50 11.18 -1.12
N VAL A 134 -13.82 10.24 -0.46
CA VAL A 134 -12.45 9.85 -0.81
C VAL A 134 -12.39 9.36 -2.25
N ALA A 135 -13.27 8.45 -2.67
CA ALA A 135 -13.31 7.95 -4.04
C ALA A 135 -13.53 9.09 -5.06
N HIS A 136 -14.42 10.04 -4.75
CA HIS A 136 -14.69 11.19 -5.60
C HIS A 136 -13.47 12.11 -5.75
N SER A 137 -12.66 12.29 -4.71
CA SER A 137 -11.42 13.07 -4.75
C SER A 137 -10.41 12.52 -5.75
N PHE A 138 -10.41 11.21 -6.01
CA PHE A 138 -9.47 10.54 -6.92
C PHE A 138 -10.06 10.27 -8.31
N ALA A 139 -11.38 10.30 -8.48
CA ALA A 139 -12.05 10.05 -9.76
C ALA A 139 -11.63 11.01 -10.90
N LYS A 140 -11.08 12.19 -10.56
CA LYS A 140 -10.65 13.21 -11.53
C LYS A 140 -9.20 13.05 -11.97
N ILE A 141 -8.44 12.13 -11.36
CA ILE A 141 -7.04 11.89 -11.73
C ILE A 141 -7.02 11.13 -13.06
N LYS A 142 -6.44 11.76 -14.08
CA LYS A 142 -6.18 11.10 -15.35
C LYS A 142 -4.76 10.52 -15.31
N PRO A 143 -4.55 9.24 -15.68
CA PRO A 143 -3.20 8.75 -15.91
C PRO A 143 -2.56 9.58 -17.03
N ALA A 144 -1.26 9.84 -16.91
CA ALA A 144 -0.51 10.51 -17.96
C ALA A 144 -0.65 9.67 -19.24
N GLN A 145 -1.18 10.27 -20.31
CA GLN A 145 -1.24 9.59 -21.61
C GLN A 145 0.19 9.26 -22.04
N SER A 146 0.47 7.98 -22.30
CA SER A 146 1.72 7.61 -22.97
C SER A 146 1.74 8.30 -24.34
N LYS A 147 2.75 9.11 -24.60
CA LYS A 147 3.07 9.52 -25.96
C LYS A 147 3.69 8.35 -26.71
#